data_AF-A0A2V6Q5K0-F1
#
_entry.id   AF-A0A2V6Q5K0-F1
#
_cell.length_a   1.000
_cell.length_b   1.000
_cell.length_c   1.000
_cell.angle_alpha   90.00
_cell.angle_beta   90.00
_cell.angle_gamma   90.00
#
_symmetry.space_group_name_H-M   'P 1'
#
loop_
_entity.id
_entity.type
_entity.pdbx_description
1 polymer ?
#
loop_
_entity_poly.entity_id
_entity_poly.type
_entity_poly.pdbx_seq_one_letter_code
_entity_poly.pdbx_strand_id
1 'polypeptide(L)' 'IARHLLAGVPHGTYAECFADPERDPVWQTMWANRPKVEDGMFAVGTEPGFGLVLDEGMIRKYRAS' A
#
# COMPACT_ATOMS: atom_id res chain seq x y z
N ILE A 1 -2.39 -1.70 -4.65
CA ILE A 1 -2.67 -2.26 -5.99
C ILE A 1 -1.89 -1.54 -7.09
N ALA A 2 -2.02 -0.21 -7.24
CA ALA A 2 -1.36 0.58 -8.29
C ALA A 2 0.12 0.25 -8.53
N ARG A 3 0.90 0.05 -7.45
CA ARG A 3 2.27 -0.49 -7.46
C ARG A 3 2.50 -1.65 -8.45
N HIS A 4 1.66 -2.68 -8.37
CA HIS A 4 1.78 -3.88 -9.18
C HIS A 4 1.41 -3.61 -10.65
N LEU A 5 0.42 -2.75 -10.89
CA LEU A 5 0.01 -2.37 -12.24
C LEU A 5 1.09 -1.55 -12.95
N LEU A 6 1.64 -0.55 -12.27
CA LEU A 6 2.67 0.34 -12.82
C LEU A 6 3.97 -0.42 -13.09
N ALA A 7 4.37 -1.31 -12.20
CA ALA A 7 5.57 -2.14 -12.40
C ALA A 7 5.40 -3.20 -13.50
N GLY A 8 4.16 -3.57 -13.84
CA GLY A 8 3.86 -4.58 -14.85
C GLY A 8 3.91 -4.08 -16.30
N VAL A 9 4.11 -2.76 -16.52
CA VAL A 9 4.15 -2.16 -17.86
C VAL A 9 5.42 -1.32 -18.06
N PRO A 10 6.00 -1.30 -19.26
CA PRO A 10 7.25 -0.58 -19.52
C PRO A 10 7.11 0.95 -19.49
N HIS A 11 5.88 1.46 -19.50
CA HIS A 11 5.56 2.89 -19.48
C HIS A 11 4.85 3.31 -18.18
N GLY A 12 5.08 2.58 -17.08
CA GLY A 12 4.60 2.96 -15.76
C GLY A 12 5.27 4.25 -15.28
N THR A 13 4.52 5.09 -14.57
CA THR A 13 5.00 6.36 -14.02
C THR A 13 5.23 6.23 -12.51
N TYR A 14 4.35 6.81 -11.69
CA TYR A 14 4.51 6.90 -10.23
C TYR A 14 3.26 6.42 -9.51
N ALA A 15 3.46 5.73 -8.39
CA ALA A 15 2.37 5.37 -7.49
C ALA A 15 2.10 6.54 -6.54
N GLU A 16 0.83 6.90 -6.40
CA GLU A 16 0.41 8.02 -5.55
C GLU A 16 -0.15 7.50 -4.21
N CYS A 17 0.02 8.32 -3.17
CA CYS A 17 -0.57 8.10 -1.86
C CYS A 17 -0.84 9.44 -1.18
N PHE A 18 -1.74 9.44 -0.19
CA PHE A 18 -1.87 10.54 0.75
C PHE A 18 -1.02 10.20 1.98
N ALA A 19 0.11 10.90 2.14
CA ALA A 19 1.04 10.63 3.23
C ALA A 19 0.52 11.13 4.59
N ASP A 20 -0.36 12.14 4.59
CA ASP A 20 -0.98 12.68 5.79
C ASP A 20 -1.99 11.66 6.39
N PRO A 21 -1.74 11.14 7.61
CA PRO A 21 -2.62 10.16 8.25
C PRO A 21 -4.03 10.70 8.54
N GLU A 22 -4.18 12.00 8.76
CA GLU A 22 -5.50 12.62 9.02
C GLU A 22 -6.33 12.66 7.73
N ARG A 23 -5.66 12.73 6.58
CA ARG A 23 -6.31 12.68 5.27
C ARG A 23 -6.64 11.25 4.85
N ASP A 24 -5.70 10.33 5.01
CA ASP A 24 -5.88 8.92 4.66
C ASP A 24 -5.18 7.99 5.67
N PRO A 25 -5.92 7.45 6.64
CA PRO A 25 -5.35 6.51 7.60
C PRO A 25 -5.04 5.14 6.97
N VAL A 26 -5.63 4.80 5.82
CA VAL A 26 -5.48 3.48 5.18
C VAL A 26 -4.05 3.28 4.71
N TRP A 27 -3.43 4.30 4.09
CA TRP A 27 -2.05 4.22 3.63
C TRP A 27 -1.05 3.93 4.76
N GLN A 28 -1.31 4.48 5.95
CA GLN A 28 -0.42 4.37 7.10
C GLN A 28 -0.63 3.07 7.89
N THR A 29 -1.87 2.61 8.00
CA THR A 29 -2.24 1.57 8.97
C THR A 29 -2.79 0.28 8.36
N MET A 30 -3.48 0.31 7.21
CA MET A 30 -4.10 -0.89 6.65
C MET A 30 -3.07 -1.91 6.14
N TRP A 31 -1.98 -1.42 5.55
CA TRP A 31 -0.94 -2.26 4.95
C TRP A 31 0.19 -2.51 5.96
N ALA A 32 0.04 -3.54 6.79
CA ALA A 32 0.92 -3.81 7.93
C ALA A 32 2.37 -4.16 7.52
N ASN A 33 2.55 -4.85 6.40
CA ASN A 33 3.88 -5.19 5.85
C ASN A 33 4.31 -4.26 4.71
N ARG A 34 3.93 -2.98 4.75
CA ARG A 34 4.30 -2.02 3.70
C ARG A 34 5.83 -1.86 3.64
N PRO A 35 6.45 -1.96 2.45
CA PRO A 35 7.87 -1.66 2.29
C PRO A 35 8.13 -0.20 2.63
N LYS A 36 9.29 0.05 3.23
CA LYS A 36 9.73 1.40 3.53
C LYS A 36 9.90 2.18 2.23
N VAL A 37 9.51 3.46 2.27
CA VAL A 37 9.81 4.40 1.20
C VAL A 37 11.19 4.97 1.46
N GLU A 38 12.10 4.78 0.52
CA GLU A 38 13.48 5.28 0.56
C GLU A 38 13.76 5.98 -0.76
N ASP A 39 14.27 7.22 -0.68
CA ASP A 39 14.53 8.08 -1.84
C ASP A 39 13.35 8.20 -2.83
N GLY A 40 12.13 8.27 -2.29
CA GLY A 40 10.89 8.38 -3.07
C GLY A 40 10.43 7.07 -3.73
N MET A 41 11.12 5.96 -3.50
CA MET A 41 10.85 4.66 -4.11
C MET A 41 10.48 3.61 -3.06
N PHE A 42 9.72 2.58 -3.46
CA PHE A 42 9.46 1.40 -2.65
C PHE A 42 9.30 0.16 -3.52
N ALA A 43 9.73 -0.99 -3.01
CA ALA A 43 9.74 -2.24 -3.76
C ALA A 43 8.32 -2.82 -3.99
N VAL A 44 8.14 -3.52 -5.11
CA VAL A 44 6.90 -4.27 -5.41
C VAL A 44 6.81 -5.56 -4.59
N GLY A 45 7.95 -6.15 -4.22
CA GLY A 45 8.02 -7.44 -3.52
C GLY A 45 7.83 -8.63 -4.46
N THR A 46 8.15 -9.82 -3.96
CA THR A 46 8.12 -11.10 -4.71
C THR A 46 7.04 -12.06 -4.23
N GLU A 47 6.29 -11.68 -3.19
CA GLU A 47 5.25 -12.52 -2.60
C GLU A 47 4.09 -12.75 -3.57
N PRO A 48 3.40 -13.91 -3.50
CA PRO A 48 2.25 -14.21 -4.34
C PRO A 48 1.13 -13.16 -4.26
N GLY A 49 0.43 -12.96 -5.38
CA GLY A 49 -0.65 -11.99 -5.47
C GLY A 49 -0.16 -10.56 -5.19
N PHE A 50 -0.83 -9.87 -4.27
CA PHE A 50 -0.42 -8.51 -3.90
C PHE A 50 0.60 -8.45 -2.76
N GLY A 51 0.87 -9.58 -2.08
CA GLY A 51 1.78 -9.65 -0.93
C GLY A 51 1.38 -8.76 0.25
N LEU A 52 0.08 -8.52 0.45
CA LEU A 52 -0.44 -7.62 1.49
C LEU A 52 -0.77 -8.40 2.77
N VAL A 53 -0.25 -7.93 3.90
CA VAL A 53 -0.73 -8.27 5.24
C VAL A 53 -1.61 -7.11 5.70
N LEU A 54 -2.87 -7.41 6.00
CA LEU A 54 -3.85 -6.40 6.42
C LEU A 54 -3.84 -6.22 7.94
N ASP A 55 -3.99 -4.97 8.39
CA ASP A 55 -4.16 -4.69 9.81
C ASP A 55 -5.57 -5.06 10.29
N GLU A 56 -5.64 -6.19 10.99
CA GLU A 56 -6.87 -6.72 11.54
C GLU A 56 -7.53 -5.79 12.58
N GLY A 57 -6.75 -4.94 13.26
CA GLY A 57 -7.26 -3.95 14.21
C GLY A 57 -8.08 -2.87 13.50
N MET A 58 -7.56 -2.35 12.40
CA MET A 58 -8.20 -1.36 11.55
C MET A 58 -9.47 -1.94 10.92
N ILE A 59 -9.40 -3.16 10.38
CA ILE A 59 -10.58 -3.84 9.80
C ILE A 59 -11.68 -3.97 10.84
N ARG A 60 -11.38 -4.47 12.05
CA ARG A 60 -12.38 -4.61 13.11
C ARG A 60 -13.01 -3.28 13.51
N LYS A 61 -12.24 -2.20 13.52
CA LYS A 61 -12.70 -0.85 13.89
C LYS A 61 -13.66 -0.26 12.86
N TYR A 62 -13.41 -0.48 11.57
CA TYR A 62 -14.10 0.23 10.48
C TYR A 62 -15.03 -0.64 9.64
N ARG A 63 -15.11 -1.96 9.86
CA ARG A 63 -16.10 -2.81 9.16
C ARG A 63 -17.52 -2.30 9.46
N ALA A 64 -18.32 -2.13 8.40
CA ALA A 64 -19.75 -1.92 8.55
C ALA A 64 -20.45 -3.28 8.76
N SER A 65 -21.43 -3.30 9.65
CA SER A 65 -22.30 -4.45 9.94
C SER A 65 -23.35 -4.68 8.86
#